data_AF-A0A662GAB1-F1
#
_entry.id   AF-A0A662GAB1-F1
#
_cell.length_a   1.000
_cell.length_b   1.000
_cell.length_c   1.000
_cell.angle_alpha   90.00
_cell.angle_beta   90.00
_cell.angle_gamma   90.00
#
_symmetry.space_group_name_H-M   'P 1'
#
loop_
_entity.id
_entity.type
_entity.pdbx_description
1 polymer ?
#
loop_
_entity_poly.entity_id
_entity_poly.type
_entity_poly.pdbx_seq_one_letter_code
_entity_poly.pdbx_strand_id
1 'polypeptide(L)'
;MSYTTLVLPFNVDDVAARWLLSTSWLFKVATHRMLSLAKQFPVLPATDIGWKNTFRKTVYGVVPNRRYTDGVIVLVRDIYESCRQLGVDFREVELGDWLMFQQSEKEFPVRNITLRQNYEFWITTINYNGESKRMTIKPTIPKNCRPLLDRILEEKQKYTARVVIKDYGIRKDKLWIHGEIQVTIPIGFYYKHTARYRGNNGRLYGGVDVNTDRINLAIVDRYCRLRDVKTFWFEDATRRGYPRRKARILVGMAVHKMLRYAYHHGVRMLFLEDPSVVSRLRLLWIRNGRRLHRNYNWRVSVFRSSVIEMIAMKAPLYAVKVDYVDPKGTTNSEGHNEIMKRYGVDRHTASAYLIAMKGIKRHAMIQKATT
;
A
#
# COMPACT_ATOMS: atom_id res chain seq x y z
N MET A 1 11.75 7.60 -1.71
CA MET A 1 11.10 7.95 -0.42
C MET A 1 9.87 7.08 -0.24
N SER A 2 9.63 6.54 0.96
CA SER A 2 8.45 5.71 1.25
C SER A 2 7.34 6.53 1.90
N TYR A 3 6.09 6.21 1.58
CA TYR A 3 4.91 6.95 2.00
C TYR A 3 3.84 6.01 2.56
N THR A 4 2.90 6.57 3.34
CA THR A 4 1.67 5.88 3.72
C THR A 4 0.47 6.75 3.38
N THR A 5 -0.65 6.11 3.06
CA THR A 5 -1.88 6.78 2.66
C THR A 5 -2.99 6.50 3.68
N LEU A 6 -3.52 7.57 4.25
CA LEU A 6 -4.73 7.55 5.05
C LEU A 6 -5.93 7.58 4.11
N VAL A 7 -6.91 6.71 4.35
CA VAL A 7 -8.11 6.56 3.52
C VAL A 7 -9.32 6.97 4.34
N LEU A 8 -9.95 8.07 3.95
CA LEU A 8 -11.04 8.72 4.67
C LEU A 8 -12.33 8.64 3.81
N PRO A 9 -13.25 7.72 4.08
CA PRO A 9 -14.45 7.55 3.27
C PRO A 9 -15.43 8.71 3.49
N PHE A 10 -16.18 9.08 2.45
CA PHE A 10 -17.24 10.08 2.52
C PHE A 10 -18.45 9.65 1.69
N ASN A 11 -19.60 10.26 1.98
CA ASN A 11 -20.78 10.21 1.14
C ASN A 11 -21.26 11.64 0.92
N VAL A 12 -21.67 11.97 -0.30
CA VAL A 12 -22.27 13.27 -0.64
C VAL A 12 -23.34 13.10 -1.69
N ASP A 13 -24.23 14.08 -1.80
CA ASP A 13 -25.31 14.12 -2.76
C ASP A 13 -25.39 15.45 -3.52
N ASP A 14 -26.29 15.46 -4.51
CA ASP A 14 -26.77 16.62 -5.26
C ASP A 14 -25.63 17.50 -5.84
N VAL A 15 -25.51 18.76 -5.40
CA VAL A 15 -24.52 19.71 -5.93
C VAL A 15 -23.11 19.16 -5.73
N ALA A 16 -22.76 18.73 -4.51
CA ALA A 16 -21.42 18.22 -4.23
C ALA A 16 -21.08 16.99 -5.07
N ALA A 17 -22.06 16.10 -5.26
CA ALA A 17 -21.89 14.95 -6.13
C ALA A 17 -21.61 15.36 -7.58
N ARG A 18 -22.42 16.27 -8.15
CA ARG A 18 -22.23 16.73 -9.55
C ARG A 18 -20.83 17.27 -9.80
N TRP A 19 -20.36 18.15 -8.91
CA TRP A 19 -19.06 18.82 -9.04
C TRP A 19 -17.86 17.86 -8.86
N LEU A 20 -17.97 16.86 -7.97
CA LEU A 20 -16.93 15.84 -7.81
C LEU A 20 -16.86 14.91 -9.02
N LEU A 21 -18.02 14.51 -9.56
CA LEU A 21 -18.07 13.66 -10.76
C LEU A 21 -17.53 14.39 -11.99
N SER A 22 -17.94 15.63 -12.22
CA SER A 22 -17.41 16.40 -13.36
C SER A 22 -15.89 16.52 -13.30
N THR A 23 -15.34 16.84 -12.13
CA THR A 23 -13.89 16.92 -11.92
C THR A 23 -13.21 15.57 -12.18
N SER A 24 -13.78 14.47 -11.68
CA SER A 24 -13.24 13.12 -11.85
C SER A 24 -13.25 12.67 -13.31
N TRP A 25 -14.32 12.99 -14.05
CA TRP A 25 -14.44 12.68 -15.48
C TRP A 25 -13.46 13.51 -16.31
N LEU A 26 -13.35 14.82 -16.07
CA LEU A 26 -12.37 15.67 -16.74
C LEU A 26 -10.93 15.16 -16.49
N PHE A 27 -10.62 14.78 -15.25
CA PHE A 27 -9.32 14.20 -14.92
C PHE A 27 -9.08 12.87 -15.66
N LYS A 28 -10.08 11.98 -15.71
CA LYS A 28 -9.99 10.71 -16.46
C LYS A 28 -9.74 10.96 -17.94
N VAL A 29 -10.55 11.80 -18.58
CA VAL A 29 -10.42 12.16 -20.01
C VAL A 29 -9.05 12.77 -20.29
N ALA A 30 -8.59 13.70 -19.44
CA ALA A 30 -7.26 14.28 -19.56
C ALA A 30 -6.15 13.22 -19.45
N THR A 31 -6.32 12.23 -18.58
CA THR A 31 -5.35 11.12 -18.42
C THR A 31 -5.33 10.20 -19.64
N HIS A 32 -6.49 9.83 -20.19
CA HIS A 32 -6.55 9.04 -21.43
C HIS A 32 -5.92 9.80 -22.60
N ARG A 33 -6.23 11.09 -22.76
CA ARG A 33 -5.64 11.93 -23.80
C ARG A 33 -4.13 12.02 -23.65
N MET A 34 -3.64 12.25 -22.43
CA MET A 34 -2.21 12.33 -22.16
C MET A 34 -1.50 10.99 -22.42
N LEU A 35 -2.08 9.85 -22.01
CA LEU A 35 -1.52 8.53 -22.30
C LEU A 35 -1.42 8.29 -23.81
N SER A 36 -2.48 8.61 -24.56
CA SER A 36 -2.47 8.49 -26.02
C SER A 36 -1.36 9.32 -26.65
N LEU A 37 -1.19 10.57 -26.21
CA LEU A 37 -0.12 11.46 -26.69
C LEU A 37 1.27 10.91 -26.34
N ALA A 38 1.44 10.43 -25.11
CA ALA A 38 2.71 9.87 -24.65
C ALA A 38 3.13 8.63 -25.46
N LYS A 39 2.17 7.77 -25.85
CA LYS A 39 2.44 6.59 -26.69
C LYS A 39 2.89 6.92 -28.12
N GLN A 40 2.44 8.07 -28.64
CA GLN A 40 2.78 8.54 -29.99
C GLN A 40 4.09 9.35 -30.01
N PHE A 41 4.60 9.74 -28.85
CA PHE A 41 5.82 10.53 -28.75
C PHE A 41 7.04 9.68 -29.10
N PRO A 42 7.93 10.12 -30.03
CA PRO A 42 9.10 9.34 -30.42
C PRO A 42 10.06 9.07 -29.26
N VAL A 43 10.33 10.10 -28.46
CA VAL A 43 11.18 10.04 -27.26
C VAL A 43 10.50 10.79 -26.14
N LEU A 44 10.17 10.10 -25.07
CA LEU A 44 9.58 10.70 -23.89
C LEU A 44 10.63 11.44 -23.05
N PRO A 45 10.29 12.55 -22.38
CA PRO A 45 11.24 13.27 -21.54
C PRO A 45 11.79 12.41 -20.39
N ALA A 46 13.03 12.66 -19.96
CA ALA A 46 13.64 11.91 -18.86
C ALA A 46 13.24 12.41 -17.46
N THR A 47 12.87 13.69 -17.33
CA THR A 47 12.70 14.36 -16.02
C THR A 47 11.26 14.81 -15.77
N ASP A 48 10.86 14.92 -14.50
CA ASP A 48 9.55 15.45 -14.06
C ASP A 48 9.24 16.80 -14.73
N ILE A 49 10.24 17.67 -14.75
CA ILE A 49 10.15 19.02 -15.31
C ILE A 49 9.95 18.94 -16.82
N GLY A 50 10.68 18.06 -17.51
CA GLY A 50 10.53 17.82 -18.95
C GLY A 50 9.13 17.35 -19.33
N TRP A 51 8.58 16.37 -18.60
CA TRP A 51 7.19 15.91 -18.81
C TRP A 51 6.19 17.04 -18.61
N LYS A 52 6.32 17.79 -17.52
CA LYS A 52 5.45 18.93 -17.21
C LYS A 52 5.51 20.00 -18.29
N ASN A 53 6.70 20.39 -18.73
CA ASN A 53 6.87 21.42 -19.77
C ASN A 53 6.30 20.97 -21.11
N THR A 54 6.45 19.68 -21.46
CA THR A 54 5.98 19.12 -22.72
C THR A 54 4.45 19.02 -22.77
N PHE A 55 3.82 18.50 -21.71
CA PHE A 55 2.41 18.10 -21.77
C PHE A 55 1.43 19.07 -21.10
N ARG A 56 1.89 20.01 -20.26
CA ARG A 56 1.00 20.85 -19.44
C ARG A 56 -0.01 21.64 -20.26
N LYS A 57 0.41 22.30 -21.35
CA LYS A 57 -0.51 23.12 -22.17
C LYS A 57 -1.67 22.28 -22.69
N THR A 58 -1.37 21.10 -23.24
CA THR A 58 -2.37 20.19 -23.82
C THR A 58 -3.31 19.62 -22.77
N VAL A 59 -2.76 19.19 -21.62
CA VAL A 59 -3.58 18.61 -20.53
C VAL A 59 -4.41 19.69 -19.83
N TYR A 60 -3.88 20.90 -19.65
CA TYR A 60 -4.60 22.03 -19.06
C TYR A 60 -5.83 22.43 -19.89
N GLY A 61 -5.77 22.29 -21.21
CA GLY A 61 -6.91 22.51 -22.10
C GLY A 61 -8.10 21.56 -21.87
N VAL A 62 -7.91 20.46 -21.12
CA VAL A 62 -9.00 19.54 -20.74
C VAL A 62 -9.40 19.73 -19.28
N VAL A 63 -8.43 19.87 -18.39
CA VAL A 63 -8.63 20.10 -16.96
C VAL A 63 -7.96 21.41 -16.58
N PRO A 64 -8.69 22.55 -16.57
CA PRO A 64 -8.12 23.89 -16.41
C PRO A 64 -7.78 24.21 -14.95
N ASN A 65 -6.97 23.35 -14.33
CA ASN A 65 -6.41 23.55 -13.02
C ASN A 65 -5.00 22.95 -12.99
N ARG A 66 -4.00 23.82 -12.84
CA ARG A 66 -2.59 23.46 -12.92
C ARG A 66 -2.19 22.28 -12.03
N ARG A 67 -2.71 22.21 -10.78
CA ARG A 67 -2.37 21.14 -9.83
C ARG A 67 -2.93 19.78 -10.27
N TYR A 68 -4.11 19.77 -10.88
CA TYR A 68 -4.70 18.55 -11.46
C TYR A 68 -4.05 18.18 -12.79
N THR A 69 -3.73 19.17 -13.64
CA THR A 69 -2.93 18.99 -14.85
C THR A 69 -1.60 18.30 -14.53
N ASP A 70 -0.83 18.84 -13.58
CA ASP A 70 0.43 18.23 -13.13
C ASP A 70 0.18 16.85 -12.50
N GLY A 71 -0.96 16.67 -11.80
CA GLY A 71 -1.43 15.37 -11.28
C GLY A 71 -1.63 14.29 -12.34
N VAL A 72 -2.21 14.65 -13.49
CA VAL A 72 -2.37 13.77 -14.67
C VAL A 72 -1.01 13.41 -15.25
N ILE A 73 -0.13 14.40 -15.41
CA ILE A 73 1.20 14.21 -16.00
C ILE A 73 2.05 13.25 -15.17
N VAL A 74 2.07 13.45 -13.85
CA VAL A 74 2.79 12.57 -12.93
C VAL A 74 2.21 11.15 -12.97
N LEU A 75 0.88 11.00 -13.02
CA LEU A 75 0.25 9.68 -13.07
C LEU A 75 0.69 8.84 -14.28
N VAL A 76 0.64 9.41 -15.49
CA VAL A 76 1.03 8.67 -16.71
C VAL A 76 2.53 8.44 -16.76
N ARG A 77 3.34 9.38 -16.26
CA ARG A 77 4.78 9.16 -16.13
C ARG A 77 5.09 8.01 -15.18
N ASP A 78 4.42 7.95 -14.02
CA ASP A 78 4.61 6.86 -13.06
C ASP A 78 4.24 5.51 -13.67
N ILE A 79 3.21 5.46 -14.54
CA ILE A 79 2.87 4.28 -15.34
C ILE A 79 4.02 3.93 -16.30
N TYR A 80 4.55 4.89 -17.05
CA TYR A 80 5.68 4.68 -17.96
C TYR A 80 6.91 4.14 -17.23
N GLU A 81 7.32 4.74 -16.12
CA GLU A 81 8.46 4.26 -15.33
C GLU A 81 8.21 2.86 -14.74
N SER A 82 6.97 2.57 -14.34
CA SER A 82 6.59 1.22 -13.90
C SER A 82 6.74 0.20 -15.03
N CYS A 83 6.35 0.55 -16.26
CA CYS A 83 6.51 -0.33 -17.42
C CYS A 83 7.97 -0.63 -17.71
N ARG A 84 8.84 0.38 -17.65
CA ARG A 84 10.30 0.21 -17.80
C ARG A 84 10.89 -0.72 -16.75
N GLN A 85 10.51 -0.55 -15.49
CA GLN A 85 10.99 -1.39 -14.39
C GLN A 85 10.51 -2.85 -14.52
N LEU A 86 9.29 -3.05 -15.05
CA LEU A 86 8.68 -4.36 -15.20
C LEU A 86 9.01 -5.04 -16.54
N GLY A 87 9.65 -4.34 -17.49
CA GLY A 87 9.91 -4.84 -18.83
C GLY A 87 8.64 -5.06 -19.66
N VAL A 88 7.60 -4.26 -19.40
CA VAL A 88 6.33 -4.27 -20.14
C VAL A 88 6.38 -3.20 -21.21
N ASP A 89 5.89 -3.49 -22.41
CA ASP A 89 5.76 -2.47 -23.46
C ASP A 89 4.71 -1.44 -23.05
N PHE A 90 5.14 -0.17 -22.94
CA PHE A 90 4.26 0.95 -22.62
C PHE A 90 3.14 1.14 -23.65
N ARG A 91 3.35 0.73 -24.91
CA ARG A 91 2.34 0.84 -25.97
C ARG A 91 1.13 -0.07 -25.74
N GLU A 92 1.31 -1.19 -25.06
CA GLU A 92 0.23 -2.15 -24.73
C GLU A 92 -0.58 -1.75 -23.49
N VAL A 93 -0.16 -0.71 -22.76
CA VAL A 93 -0.80 -0.35 -21.47
C VAL A 93 -2.13 0.34 -21.67
N GLU A 94 -3.17 -0.14 -21.01
CA GLU A 94 -4.48 0.50 -20.98
C GLU A 94 -4.83 1.02 -19.57
N LEU A 95 -5.63 2.09 -19.52
CA LEU A 95 -6.18 2.57 -18.26
C LEU A 95 -7.43 1.76 -17.92
N GLY A 96 -7.47 1.21 -16.72
CA GLY A 96 -8.68 0.55 -16.21
C GLY A 96 -9.82 1.53 -15.93
N ASP A 97 -10.96 1.00 -15.50
CA ASP A 97 -12.10 1.81 -15.13
C ASP A 97 -11.97 2.36 -13.71
N TRP A 98 -11.63 3.65 -13.60
CA TRP A 98 -11.53 4.38 -12.35
C TRP A 98 -12.08 5.79 -12.50
N LEU A 99 -12.49 6.37 -11.38
CA LEU A 99 -12.86 7.78 -11.28
C LEU A 99 -12.15 8.38 -10.07
N MET A 100 -11.21 9.28 -10.35
CA MET A 100 -10.44 9.98 -9.32
C MET A 100 -9.86 11.27 -9.88
N PHE A 101 -9.41 12.14 -9.00
CA PHE A 101 -8.54 13.26 -9.34
C PHE A 101 -7.53 13.50 -8.20
N GLN A 102 -6.33 13.91 -8.56
CA GLN A 102 -5.23 14.07 -7.61
C GLN A 102 -4.42 15.33 -7.84
N GLN A 103 -3.84 15.86 -6.77
CA GLN A 103 -2.76 16.83 -6.84
C GLN A 103 -1.42 16.11 -6.60
N SER A 104 -0.44 16.35 -7.47
CA SER A 104 0.89 15.71 -7.36
C SER A 104 1.80 16.35 -6.33
N GLU A 105 1.63 17.65 -6.07
CA GLU A 105 2.59 18.43 -5.31
C GLU A 105 2.44 18.22 -3.82
N LYS A 106 3.55 17.80 -3.21
CA LYS A 106 3.71 17.63 -1.77
C LYS A 106 3.92 19.00 -1.13
N GLU A 107 2.86 19.60 -0.60
CA GLU A 107 2.86 20.94 -0.01
C GLU A 107 1.98 21.01 1.24
N PHE A 108 2.08 22.10 1.99
CA PHE A 108 1.18 22.40 3.10
C PHE A 108 0.78 23.90 3.07
N PRO A 109 -0.52 24.22 3.10
CA PRO A 109 -1.64 23.31 2.83
C PRO A 109 -1.62 22.82 1.37
N VAL A 110 -2.13 21.63 1.10
CA VAL A 110 -2.44 21.19 -0.27
C VAL A 110 -3.50 22.13 -0.83
N ARG A 111 -3.19 22.83 -1.94
CA ARG A 111 -4.05 23.92 -2.45
C ARG A 111 -5.43 23.48 -2.90
N ASN A 112 -5.54 22.35 -3.60
CA ASN A 112 -6.81 21.90 -4.17
C ASN A 112 -7.62 20.97 -3.28
N ILE A 113 -6.98 20.18 -2.42
CA ILE A 113 -7.65 19.20 -1.54
C ILE A 113 -7.11 19.45 -0.13
N THR A 114 -7.63 20.50 0.51
CA THR A 114 -7.08 21.09 1.73
C THR A 114 -7.75 20.52 2.96
N LEU A 115 -6.98 19.84 3.83
CA LEU A 115 -7.38 19.50 5.20
C LEU A 115 -7.52 20.76 6.08
N ARG A 116 -8.63 20.87 6.81
CA ARG A 116 -8.93 21.93 7.79
C ARG A 116 -9.03 21.37 9.23
N GLN A 117 -9.02 22.26 10.23
CA GLN A 117 -9.02 21.92 11.67
C GLN A 117 -10.17 21.00 12.09
N ASN A 118 -11.36 21.15 11.51
CA ASN A 118 -12.51 20.30 11.82
C ASN A 118 -12.55 18.98 11.03
N TYR A 119 -11.38 18.53 10.52
CA TYR A 119 -11.23 17.39 9.61
C TYR A 119 -12.04 17.49 8.32
N GLU A 120 -12.43 18.70 7.95
CA GLU A 120 -13.11 18.98 6.69
C GLU A 120 -12.08 19.15 5.59
N PHE A 121 -12.47 18.75 4.38
CA PHE A 121 -11.67 18.97 3.19
C PHE A 121 -12.33 20.00 2.31
N TRP A 122 -11.61 21.08 2.04
CA TRP A 122 -11.98 22.01 0.99
C TRP A 122 -11.42 21.48 -0.32
N ILE A 123 -12.28 21.25 -1.30
CA ILE A 123 -11.92 20.63 -2.57
C ILE A 123 -12.25 21.58 -3.71
N THR A 124 -11.25 21.99 -4.49
CA THR A 124 -11.48 22.79 -5.70
C THR A 124 -11.96 21.85 -6.79
N THR A 125 -13.24 21.95 -7.14
CA THR A 125 -13.87 21.18 -8.20
C THR A 125 -14.01 22.00 -9.48
N ILE A 126 -14.15 21.32 -10.62
CA ILE A 126 -14.25 21.93 -11.95
C ILE A 126 -15.44 21.29 -12.68
N ASN A 127 -16.29 22.10 -13.30
CA ASN A 127 -17.37 21.61 -14.16
C ASN A 127 -16.92 21.51 -15.63
N TYR A 128 -17.79 20.99 -16.49
CA TYR A 128 -17.48 20.80 -17.91
C TYR A 128 -17.27 22.12 -18.68
N ASN A 129 -17.72 23.25 -18.13
CA ASN A 129 -17.50 24.58 -18.70
C ASN A 129 -16.15 25.20 -18.28
N GLY A 130 -15.38 24.50 -17.43
CA GLY A 130 -14.10 24.99 -16.91
C GLY A 130 -14.23 25.93 -15.70
N GLU A 131 -15.44 26.18 -15.21
CA GLU A 131 -15.65 26.95 -14.00
C GLU A 131 -15.18 26.16 -12.79
N SER A 132 -14.62 26.87 -11.80
CA SER A 132 -14.13 26.24 -10.57
C SER A 132 -14.98 26.63 -9.36
N LYS A 133 -15.25 25.66 -8.48
CA LYS A 133 -15.98 25.88 -7.24
C LYS A 133 -15.31 25.15 -6.08
N ARG A 134 -15.26 25.77 -4.91
CA ARG A 134 -14.79 25.12 -3.68
C ARG A 134 -15.93 24.36 -3.02
N MET A 135 -15.77 23.06 -2.84
CA MET A 135 -16.70 22.18 -2.13
C MET A 135 -16.14 21.79 -0.77
N THR A 136 -16.95 21.82 0.28
CA THR A 136 -16.58 21.33 1.61
C THR A 136 -17.09 19.91 1.78
N ILE A 137 -16.17 18.97 2.03
CA ILE A 137 -16.47 17.55 2.22
C ILE A 137 -16.05 17.14 3.62
N LYS A 138 -16.97 16.52 4.37
CA LYS A 138 -16.69 15.98 5.70
C LYS A 138 -16.61 14.44 5.61
N PRO A 139 -15.41 13.85 5.49
CA PRO A 139 -15.28 12.41 5.51
C PRO A 139 -15.49 11.84 6.92
N THR A 140 -15.82 10.55 7.00
CA THR A 140 -15.78 9.80 8.25
C THR A 140 -14.33 9.58 8.65
N ILE A 141 -13.94 10.07 9.82
CA ILE A 141 -12.57 9.94 10.34
C ILE A 141 -12.47 8.72 11.28
N PRO A 142 -11.70 7.67 10.92
CA PRO A 142 -11.41 6.58 11.83
C PRO A 142 -10.71 7.07 13.10
N LYS A 143 -11.04 6.52 14.28
CA LYS A 143 -10.47 6.96 15.57
C LYS A 143 -8.94 6.98 15.60
N ASN A 144 -8.31 5.97 14.97
CA ASN A 144 -6.86 5.85 14.88
C ASN A 144 -6.20 6.86 13.92
N CYS A 145 -6.96 7.54 13.06
CA CYS A 145 -6.45 8.54 12.13
C CYS A 145 -6.46 9.95 12.72
N ARG A 146 -7.36 10.26 13.68
CA ARG A 146 -7.48 11.60 14.26
C ARG A 146 -6.16 12.18 14.76
N PRO A 147 -5.39 11.48 15.64
CA PRO A 147 -4.16 12.03 16.18
C PRO A 147 -3.14 12.37 15.08
N LEU A 148 -3.14 11.59 14.00
CA LEU A 148 -2.21 11.81 12.89
C LEU A 148 -2.64 12.99 12.01
N LEU A 149 -3.95 13.22 11.82
CA LEU A 149 -4.46 14.40 11.13
C LEU A 149 -4.19 15.67 11.93
N ASP A 150 -4.33 15.62 13.26
CA ASP A 150 -4.00 16.73 14.16
C ASP A 150 -2.53 17.12 14.00
N ARG A 151 -1.63 16.12 14.06
CA ARG A 151 -0.18 16.34 13.87
C ARG A 151 0.15 16.90 12.48
N ILE A 152 -0.58 16.53 11.44
CA ILE A 152 -0.37 17.10 10.09
C ILE A 152 -0.62 18.62 10.12
N LEU A 153 -1.69 19.05 10.80
CA LEU A 153 -2.06 20.46 10.91
C LEU A 153 -1.10 21.23 11.82
N GLU A 154 -0.79 20.68 13.00
CA GLU A 154 0.10 21.29 14.00
C GLU A 154 1.52 21.47 13.45
N GLU A 155 2.10 20.43 12.87
CA GLU A 155 3.49 20.45 12.37
C GLU A 155 3.59 20.97 10.93
N LYS A 156 2.48 21.42 10.32
CA LYS A 156 2.40 21.87 8.92
C LYS A 156 3.04 20.85 7.96
N GLN A 157 2.83 19.56 8.21
CA GLN A 157 3.47 18.49 7.47
C GLN A 157 2.99 18.50 6.02
N LYS A 158 3.91 18.63 5.07
CA LYS A 158 3.60 18.53 3.63
C LYS A 158 3.02 17.15 3.31
N TYR A 159 1.87 17.12 2.65
CA TYR A 159 1.18 15.90 2.20
C TYR A 159 0.77 16.04 0.74
N THR A 160 0.34 14.94 0.13
CA THR A 160 -0.44 14.97 -1.12
C THR A 160 -1.83 14.41 -0.85
N ALA A 161 -2.80 14.77 -1.68
CA ALA A 161 -4.15 14.26 -1.53
C ALA A 161 -4.79 13.97 -2.89
N ARG A 162 -5.68 13.00 -2.88
CA ARG A 162 -6.54 12.64 -4.02
C ARG A 162 -7.93 12.26 -3.56
N VAL A 163 -8.90 12.43 -4.44
CA VAL A 163 -10.28 11.99 -4.26
C VAL A 163 -10.51 10.81 -5.18
N VAL A 164 -11.06 9.72 -4.66
CA VAL A 164 -11.41 8.52 -5.42
C VAL A 164 -12.90 8.28 -5.27
N ILE A 165 -13.61 8.21 -6.39
CA ILE A 165 -15.02 7.83 -6.44
C ILE A 165 -15.08 6.30 -6.45
N LYS A 166 -15.82 5.73 -5.51
CA LYS A 166 -15.97 4.27 -5.35
C LYS A 166 -17.27 3.75 -5.92
N ASP A 167 -18.32 4.55 -5.77
CA ASP A 167 -19.64 4.24 -6.27
C ASP A 167 -20.43 5.54 -6.45
N TYR A 168 -21.41 5.53 -7.35
CA TYR A 168 -22.30 6.65 -7.57
C TYR A 168 -23.57 6.17 -8.24
N GLY A 169 -24.66 6.92 -8.06
CA GLY A 169 -25.93 6.59 -8.68
C GLY A 169 -26.99 7.63 -8.39
N ILE A 170 -28.22 7.32 -8.79
CA ILE A 170 -29.39 8.16 -8.52
C ILE A 170 -30.25 7.44 -7.49
N ARG A 171 -30.65 8.14 -6.43
CA ARG A 171 -31.58 7.63 -5.42
C ARG A 171 -32.51 8.75 -5.01
N LYS A 172 -33.83 8.53 -5.12
CA LYS A 172 -34.86 9.55 -4.85
C LYS A 172 -34.57 10.86 -5.61
N ASP A 173 -34.30 10.74 -6.91
CA ASP A 173 -33.98 11.85 -7.82
C ASP A 173 -32.75 12.70 -7.45
N LYS A 174 -31.93 12.21 -6.52
CA LYS A 174 -30.66 12.82 -6.14
C LYS A 174 -29.50 11.97 -6.59
N LEU A 175 -28.55 12.60 -7.27
CA LEU A 175 -27.24 12.02 -7.52
C LEU A 175 -26.54 11.84 -6.17
N TRP A 176 -26.01 10.65 -5.92
CA TRP A 176 -25.20 10.36 -4.73
C TRP A 176 -23.86 9.79 -5.15
N ILE A 177 -22.86 10.01 -4.30
CA ILE A 177 -21.51 9.48 -4.43
C ILE A 177 -21.09 8.84 -3.12
N HIS A 178 -20.51 7.66 -3.22
CA HIS A 178 -19.62 7.10 -2.23
C HIS A 178 -18.17 7.23 -2.70
N GLY A 179 -17.32 7.82 -1.87
CA GLY A 179 -15.92 8.06 -2.24
C GLY A 179 -14.96 8.00 -1.05
N GLU A 180 -13.69 8.22 -1.35
CA GLU A 180 -12.61 8.28 -0.38
C GLU A 180 -11.70 9.46 -0.67
N ILE A 181 -11.37 10.23 0.37
CA ILE A 181 -10.27 11.18 0.34
C ILE A 181 -9.04 10.44 0.84
N GLN A 182 -8.00 10.42 0.02
CA GLN A 182 -6.76 9.73 0.32
C GLN A 182 -5.66 10.75 0.57
N VAL A 183 -5.12 10.76 1.79
CA VAL A 183 -4.07 11.68 2.24
C VAL A 183 -2.75 10.92 2.38
N THR A 184 -1.77 11.27 1.57
CA THR A 184 -0.47 10.58 1.54
C THR A 184 0.61 11.40 2.25
N ILE A 185 1.26 10.78 3.23
CA ILE A 185 2.28 11.40 4.08
C ILE A 185 3.59 10.61 4.07
N PRO A 186 4.73 11.23 4.38
CA PRO A 186 5.99 10.53 4.51
C PRO A 186 5.93 9.45 5.60
N ILE A 187 6.54 8.28 5.33
CA ILE A 187 6.50 7.18 6.30
C ILE A 187 7.20 7.54 7.62
N GLY A 188 8.27 8.37 7.57
CA GLY A 188 8.97 8.82 8.77
C GLY A 188 8.08 9.64 9.69
N PHE A 189 7.21 10.50 9.13
CA PHE A 189 6.23 11.26 9.89
C PHE A 189 5.18 10.34 10.52
N TYR A 190 4.72 9.33 9.77
CA TYR A 190 3.82 8.30 10.29
C TYR A 190 4.44 7.59 11.50
N TYR A 191 5.68 7.11 11.40
CA TYR A 191 6.36 6.42 12.49
C TYR A 191 6.57 7.32 13.71
N LYS A 192 6.99 8.58 13.51
CA LYS A 192 7.17 9.57 14.58
C LYS A 192 5.93 9.68 15.48
N HIS A 193 4.73 9.67 14.89
CA HIS A 193 3.48 9.95 15.59
C HIS A 193 2.61 8.73 15.89
N THR A 194 3.00 7.54 15.42
CA THR A 194 2.24 6.30 15.64
C THR A 194 3.05 5.17 16.28
N ALA A 195 4.33 5.39 16.56
CA ALA A 195 5.15 4.45 17.30
C ALA A 195 4.53 4.12 18.66
N ARG A 196 4.46 2.82 18.96
CA ARG A 196 3.93 2.28 20.22
C ARG A 196 5.04 2.05 21.23
N TYR A 197 6.24 1.72 20.76
CA TYR A 197 7.40 1.44 21.58
C TYR A 197 8.60 2.21 21.01
N ARG A 198 9.37 2.88 21.87
CA ARG A 198 10.51 3.73 21.48
C ARG A 198 11.80 2.96 21.28
N GLY A 199 11.93 1.79 21.91
CA GLY A 199 13.13 0.97 21.86
C GLY A 199 12.83 -0.50 22.12
N ASN A 200 13.78 -1.35 21.75
CA ASN A 200 13.69 -2.79 21.89
C ASN A 200 15.07 -3.36 22.25
N ASN A 201 15.21 -3.84 23.49
CA ASN A 201 16.43 -4.46 24.01
C ASN A 201 16.43 -5.99 23.85
N GLY A 202 15.50 -6.51 23.04
CA GLY A 202 15.39 -7.92 22.72
C GLY A 202 16.67 -8.50 22.12
N ARG A 203 16.82 -9.81 22.27
CA ARG A 203 17.97 -10.59 21.76
C ARG A 203 17.55 -11.75 20.86
N LEU A 204 16.24 -11.98 20.74
CA LEU A 204 15.67 -13.05 19.94
C LEU A 204 15.37 -12.57 18.52
N TYR A 205 15.19 -13.55 17.65
CA TYR A 205 14.81 -13.39 16.27
C TYR A 205 13.48 -14.10 16.06
N GLY A 206 12.68 -13.62 15.11
CA GLY A 206 11.45 -14.31 14.70
C GLY A 206 11.41 -14.52 13.21
N GLY A 207 10.88 -15.66 12.78
CA GLY A 207 10.51 -15.89 11.38
C GLY A 207 8.99 -15.95 11.26
N VAL A 208 8.47 -15.43 10.15
CA VAL A 208 7.03 -15.30 9.93
C VAL A 208 6.63 -16.00 8.64
N ASP A 209 5.77 -17.02 8.76
CA ASP A 209 5.08 -17.63 7.62
C ASP A 209 3.67 -17.00 7.48
N VAL A 210 3.35 -16.53 6.28
CA VAL A 210 2.10 -15.83 5.99
C VAL A 210 1.22 -16.69 5.09
N ASN A 211 0.02 -16.99 5.57
CA ASN A 211 -0.99 -17.75 4.85
C ASN A 211 -2.27 -16.93 4.68
N THR A 212 -3.22 -17.46 3.91
CA THR A 212 -4.46 -16.72 3.58
C THR A 212 -5.37 -16.47 4.77
N ASP A 213 -5.29 -17.32 5.79
CA ASP A 213 -6.16 -17.38 6.97
C ASP A 213 -5.41 -17.17 8.30
N ARG A 214 -4.08 -17.17 8.29
CA ARG A 214 -3.25 -17.11 9.49
C ARG A 214 -1.86 -16.53 9.24
N ILE A 215 -1.22 -16.11 10.33
CA ILE A 215 0.21 -15.80 10.39
C ILE A 215 0.85 -16.70 11.46
N ASN A 216 1.89 -17.44 11.10
CA ASN A 216 2.67 -18.27 12.02
C ASN A 216 3.97 -17.55 12.36
N LEU A 217 4.27 -17.41 13.66
CA LEU A 217 5.49 -16.85 14.19
C LEU A 217 6.29 -17.95 14.88
N ALA A 218 7.56 -18.10 14.49
CA ALA A 218 8.53 -18.90 15.23
C ALA A 218 9.60 -17.99 15.83
N ILE A 219 9.83 -18.08 17.14
CA ILE A 219 10.80 -17.28 17.87
C ILE A 219 12.01 -18.15 18.20
N VAL A 220 13.20 -17.67 17.88
CA VAL A 220 14.46 -18.40 18.05
C VAL A 220 15.52 -17.52 18.70
N ASP A 221 16.49 -18.14 19.37
CA ASP A 221 17.68 -17.43 19.84
C ASP A 221 18.79 -17.34 18.77
N ARG A 222 19.91 -16.70 19.12
CA ARG A 222 21.07 -16.56 18.21
C ARG A 222 21.69 -17.88 17.76
N TYR A 223 21.44 -18.96 18.50
CA TYR A 223 21.91 -20.32 18.20
C TYR A 223 20.85 -21.14 17.49
N CYS A 224 19.83 -20.48 16.95
CA CYS A 224 18.79 -21.14 16.17
C CYS A 224 17.93 -22.12 17.01
N ARG A 225 17.96 -22.03 18.34
CA ARG A 225 17.10 -22.85 19.19
C ARG A 225 15.70 -22.25 19.25
N LEU A 226 14.69 -23.06 18.98
CA LEU A 226 13.29 -22.65 19.09
C LEU A 226 12.97 -22.30 20.55
N ARG A 227 12.41 -21.11 20.76
CA ARG A 227 12.04 -20.58 22.08
C ARG A 227 10.55 -20.55 22.28
N ASP A 228 9.81 -20.20 21.23
CA ASP A 228 8.36 -20.15 21.28
C ASP A 228 7.78 -20.14 19.85
N VAL A 229 6.50 -20.51 19.74
CA VAL A 229 5.74 -20.50 18.49
C VAL A 229 4.33 -19.98 18.74
N LYS A 230 3.79 -19.19 17.79
CA LYS A 230 2.41 -18.73 17.89
C LYS A 230 1.74 -18.52 16.54
N THR A 231 0.49 -18.96 16.46
CA THR A 231 -0.36 -18.79 15.29
C THR A 231 -1.41 -17.71 15.56
N PHE A 232 -1.56 -16.78 14.62
CA PHE A 232 -2.52 -15.68 14.66
C PHE A 232 -3.53 -15.85 13.54
N TRP A 233 -4.73 -16.31 13.92
CA TRP A 233 -5.81 -16.63 13.00
C TRP A 233 -6.66 -15.41 12.60
N PHE A 234 -7.11 -15.41 11.35
CA PHE A 234 -8.07 -14.47 10.75
C PHE A 234 -8.90 -15.18 9.66
N GLU A 235 -9.38 -16.38 9.95
CA GLU A 235 -10.10 -17.25 9.01
C GLU A 235 -11.27 -16.56 8.31
N ASP A 236 -11.99 -15.69 9.02
CA ASP A 236 -13.07 -14.86 8.49
C ASP A 236 -12.68 -14.07 7.24
N ALA A 237 -11.43 -13.61 7.16
CA ALA A 237 -10.92 -12.85 6.02
C ALA A 237 -10.91 -13.66 4.70
N THR A 238 -10.96 -15.00 4.79
CA THR A 238 -10.94 -15.92 3.64
C THR A 238 -12.33 -16.35 3.18
N ARG A 239 -13.37 -16.11 3.99
CA ARG A 239 -14.75 -16.52 3.69
C ARG A 239 -15.21 -15.92 2.35
N ARG A 240 -15.91 -16.73 1.56
CA ARG A 240 -16.44 -16.31 0.26
C ARG A 240 -17.41 -15.14 0.47
N GLY A 241 -17.27 -14.09 -0.34
CA GLY A 241 -18.09 -12.87 -0.22
C GLY A 241 -17.68 -11.93 0.92
N TYR A 242 -16.66 -12.27 1.73
CA TYR A 242 -16.24 -11.38 2.82
C TYR A 242 -15.68 -10.06 2.26
N PRO A 243 -16.18 -8.89 2.72
CA PRO A 243 -15.75 -7.61 2.17
C PRO A 243 -14.24 -7.38 2.32
N ARG A 244 -13.55 -7.08 1.23
CA ARG A 244 -12.08 -6.86 1.20
C ARG A 244 -11.60 -5.85 2.26
N ARG A 245 -12.37 -4.78 2.48
CA ARG A 245 -12.07 -3.76 3.50
C ARG A 245 -12.10 -4.34 4.91
N LYS A 246 -13.10 -5.17 5.22
CA LYS A 246 -13.20 -5.87 6.51
C LYS A 246 -12.08 -6.90 6.66
N ALA A 247 -11.75 -7.64 5.60
CA ALA A 247 -10.62 -8.58 5.60
C ALA A 247 -9.31 -7.89 5.98
N ARG A 248 -9.02 -6.74 5.37
CA ARG A 248 -7.81 -5.95 5.64
C ARG A 248 -7.74 -5.45 7.08
N ILE A 249 -8.88 -5.13 7.70
CA ILE A 249 -8.95 -4.75 9.12
C ILE A 249 -8.60 -5.94 10.02
N LEU A 250 -9.22 -7.11 9.79
CA LEU A 250 -8.94 -8.33 10.56
C LEU A 250 -7.47 -8.74 10.49
N VAL A 251 -6.92 -8.81 9.27
CA VAL A 251 -5.49 -9.08 9.04
C VAL A 251 -4.63 -8.04 9.75
N GLY A 252 -4.99 -6.76 9.66
CA GLY A 252 -4.28 -5.69 10.34
C GLY A 252 -4.28 -5.81 11.85
N MET A 253 -5.37 -6.31 12.45
CA MET A 253 -5.45 -6.62 13.87
C MET A 253 -4.56 -7.82 14.24
N ALA A 254 -4.57 -8.88 13.44
CA ALA A 254 -3.69 -10.04 13.64
C ALA A 254 -2.21 -9.66 13.57
N VAL A 255 -1.80 -8.82 12.60
CA VAL A 255 -0.44 -8.27 12.50
C VAL A 255 -0.08 -7.48 13.76
N HIS A 256 -0.97 -6.62 14.26
CA HIS A 256 -0.71 -5.88 15.51
C HIS A 256 -0.58 -6.81 16.73
N LYS A 257 -1.39 -7.87 16.82
CA LYS A 257 -1.29 -8.88 17.87
C LYS A 257 0.05 -9.62 17.80
N MET A 258 0.46 -10.05 16.60
CA MET A 258 1.74 -10.71 16.35
C MET A 258 2.94 -9.84 16.71
N LEU A 259 2.98 -8.59 16.24
CA LEU A 259 4.09 -7.67 16.53
C LEU A 259 4.19 -7.35 18.03
N ARG A 260 3.05 -7.18 18.71
CA ARG A 260 3.00 -7.01 20.16
C ARG A 260 3.57 -8.23 20.87
N TYR A 261 3.15 -9.42 20.45
CA TYR A 261 3.61 -10.68 21.02
C TYR A 261 5.12 -10.85 20.85
N ALA A 262 5.62 -10.68 19.63
CA ALA A 262 7.04 -10.74 19.31
C ALA A 262 7.86 -9.76 20.17
N TYR A 263 7.40 -8.50 20.30
CA TYR A 263 8.06 -7.50 21.13
C TYR A 263 8.19 -7.94 22.59
N HIS A 264 7.10 -8.39 23.21
CA HIS A 264 7.12 -8.82 24.63
C HIS A 264 7.92 -10.10 24.87
N HIS A 265 8.12 -10.93 23.84
CA HIS A 265 9.00 -12.10 23.89
C HIS A 265 10.46 -11.76 23.57
N GLY A 266 10.83 -10.47 23.48
CA GLY A 266 12.20 -10.05 23.26
C GLY A 266 12.71 -10.29 21.84
N VAL A 267 11.81 -10.36 20.85
CA VAL A 267 12.18 -10.39 19.43
C VAL A 267 12.65 -9.00 19.01
N ARG A 268 13.91 -8.91 18.60
CA ARG A 268 14.52 -7.67 18.07
C ARG A 268 14.36 -7.53 16.57
N MET A 269 14.39 -8.65 15.86
CA MET A 269 14.39 -8.69 14.40
C MET A 269 13.47 -9.80 13.91
N LEU A 270 12.61 -9.47 12.95
CA LEU A 270 11.76 -10.39 12.23
C LEU A 270 12.31 -10.62 10.82
N PHE A 271 12.23 -11.87 10.38
CA PHE A 271 12.54 -12.28 9.02
C PHE A 271 11.25 -12.64 8.29
N LEU A 272 11.08 -12.06 7.10
CA LEU A 272 9.93 -12.29 6.22
C LEU A 272 10.42 -12.84 4.88
N GLU A 273 9.57 -13.57 4.17
CA GLU A 273 9.86 -13.88 2.76
C GLU A 273 9.90 -12.60 1.93
N ASP A 274 10.83 -12.52 0.96
CA ASP A 274 10.98 -11.34 0.11
C ASP A 274 9.76 -11.15 -0.81
N PRO A 275 8.97 -10.06 -0.63
CA PRO A 275 7.78 -9.82 -1.44
C PRO A 275 8.12 -9.55 -2.90
N SER A 276 9.33 -9.10 -3.25
CA SER A 276 9.76 -8.89 -4.63
C SER A 276 9.93 -10.20 -5.38
N VAL A 277 10.49 -11.23 -4.72
CA VAL A 277 10.61 -12.59 -5.27
C VAL A 277 9.24 -13.22 -5.40
N VAL A 278 8.38 -13.10 -4.38
CA VAL A 278 6.99 -13.58 -4.41
C VAL A 278 6.18 -12.90 -5.52
N SER A 279 6.39 -11.60 -5.75
CA SER A 279 5.71 -10.83 -6.80
C SER A 279 6.26 -11.08 -8.20
N ARG A 280 7.55 -11.38 -8.35
CA ARG A 280 8.17 -11.77 -9.62
C ARG A 280 7.80 -13.20 -10.03
N LEU A 281 7.71 -14.13 -9.07
CA LEU A 281 7.16 -15.47 -9.29
C LEU A 281 5.72 -15.40 -9.81
N ARG A 282 4.90 -14.47 -9.30
CA ARG A 282 3.57 -14.18 -9.84
C ARG A 282 3.62 -13.80 -11.32
N LEU A 283 4.48 -12.85 -11.72
CA LEU A 283 4.62 -12.45 -13.14
C LEU A 283 5.07 -13.62 -14.01
N LEU A 284 6.04 -14.41 -13.55
CA LEU A 284 6.55 -15.57 -14.27
C LEU A 284 5.52 -16.70 -14.40
N TRP A 285 4.70 -16.95 -13.38
CA TRP A 285 3.61 -17.94 -13.46
C TRP A 285 2.48 -17.48 -14.37
N ILE A 286 2.20 -16.17 -14.43
CA ILE A 286 1.29 -15.58 -15.42
C ILE A 286 1.84 -15.81 -16.84
N ARG A 287 3.15 -15.60 -17.06
CA ARG A 287 3.80 -15.75 -18.37
C ARG A 287 3.95 -17.21 -18.82
N ASN A 288 4.20 -18.13 -17.89
CA ASN A 288 4.59 -19.52 -18.21
C ASN A 288 3.43 -20.53 -18.21
N GLY A 289 2.17 -20.09 -18.13
CA GLY A 289 1.00 -20.96 -18.34
C GLY A 289 0.76 -22.08 -17.32
N ARG A 290 1.58 -22.20 -16.25
CA ARG A 290 1.44 -23.22 -15.18
C ARG A 290 0.25 -22.88 -14.26
N ARG A 291 -0.95 -23.15 -14.77
CA ARG A 291 -2.25 -22.83 -14.16
C ARG A 291 -2.78 -24.03 -13.39
N LEU A 292 -3.02 -23.89 -12.08
CA LEU A 292 -4.01 -24.71 -11.36
C LEU A 292 -5.41 -24.11 -11.57
N HIS A 293 -5.60 -22.81 -11.23
CA HIS A 293 -6.79 -22.01 -11.58
C HIS A 293 -6.51 -20.49 -11.49
N ARG A 294 -7.03 -19.67 -12.44
CA ARG A 294 -6.71 -18.23 -12.62
C ARG A 294 -6.97 -17.36 -11.38
N ASN A 295 -8.05 -17.63 -10.65
CA ASN A 295 -8.47 -16.83 -9.49
C ASN A 295 -7.78 -17.23 -8.17
N TYR A 296 -7.30 -18.47 -8.05
CA TYR A 296 -6.76 -19.02 -6.80
C TYR A 296 -5.32 -18.56 -6.56
N ASN A 297 -4.43 -18.82 -7.53
CA ASN A 297 -3.01 -18.45 -7.42
C ASN A 297 -2.81 -16.92 -7.33
N TRP A 298 -3.65 -16.15 -8.03
CA TRP A 298 -3.64 -14.69 -7.97
C TRP A 298 -4.05 -14.16 -6.59
N ARG A 299 -5.14 -14.69 -6.01
CA ARG A 299 -5.60 -14.29 -4.66
C ARG A 299 -4.56 -14.62 -3.59
N VAL A 300 -3.97 -15.81 -3.63
CA VAL A 300 -3.00 -16.26 -2.63
C VAL A 300 -1.72 -15.43 -2.69
N SER A 301 -1.17 -15.18 -3.88
CA SER A 301 0.07 -14.40 -4.05
C SER A 301 -0.13 -12.91 -3.68
N VAL A 302 -1.20 -12.27 -4.16
CA VAL A 302 -1.51 -10.87 -3.82
C VAL A 302 -1.77 -10.72 -2.32
N PHE A 303 -2.45 -11.70 -1.71
CA PHE A 303 -2.71 -11.69 -0.28
C PHE A 303 -1.40 -11.74 0.51
N ARG A 304 -0.55 -12.75 0.26
CA ARG A 304 0.73 -12.93 0.99
C ARG A 304 1.62 -11.70 0.90
N SER A 305 1.90 -11.19 -0.29
CA SER A 305 2.73 -9.98 -0.45
C SER A 305 2.15 -8.79 0.31
N SER A 306 0.83 -8.59 0.23
CA SER A 306 0.17 -7.46 0.91
C SER A 306 0.23 -7.55 2.45
N VAL A 307 0.23 -8.76 3.01
CA VAL A 307 0.36 -8.97 4.46
C VAL A 307 1.82 -8.81 4.89
N ILE A 308 2.78 -9.33 4.12
CA ILE A 308 4.22 -9.14 4.36
C ILE A 308 4.57 -7.65 4.36
N GLU A 309 4.11 -6.90 3.35
CA GLU A 309 4.28 -5.44 3.29
C GLU A 309 3.64 -4.74 4.50
N MET A 310 2.47 -5.21 4.94
CA MET A 310 1.81 -4.67 6.13
C MET A 310 2.61 -4.95 7.41
N ILE A 311 3.20 -6.14 7.55
CA ILE A 311 4.09 -6.47 8.67
C ILE A 311 5.32 -5.57 8.63
N ALA A 312 5.99 -5.48 7.48
CA ALA A 312 7.18 -4.65 7.31
C ALA A 312 6.92 -3.17 7.62
N MET A 313 5.78 -2.64 7.17
CA MET A 313 5.37 -1.26 7.47
C MET A 313 5.04 -1.06 8.96
N LYS A 314 4.44 -2.05 9.64
CA LYS A 314 4.00 -1.90 11.04
C LYS A 314 5.04 -2.30 12.08
N ALA A 315 6.02 -3.12 11.74
CA ALA A 315 7.04 -3.60 12.68
C ALA A 315 7.84 -2.46 13.34
N PRO A 316 8.23 -1.38 12.62
CA PRO A 316 8.89 -0.23 13.24
C PRO A 316 8.05 0.44 14.35
N LEU A 317 6.72 0.35 14.30
CA LEU A 317 5.86 0.86 15.38
C LEU A 317 6.10 0.15 16.72
N TYR A 318 6.68 -1.05 16.66
CA TYR A 318 7.04 -1.87 17.80
C TYR A 318 8.54 -1.87 18.10
N ALA A 319 9.31 -0.98 17.46
CA ALA A 319 10.77 -1.02 17.51
C ALA A 319 11.34 -2.41 17.14
N VAL A 320 10.64 -3.16 16.28
CA VAL A 320 11.08 -4.45 15.74
C VAL A 320 11.64 -4.22 14.34
N LYS A 321 12.89 -4.64 14.11
CA LYS A 321 13.52 -4.57 12.79
C LYS A 321 12.99 -5.67 11.89
N VAL A 322 12.98 -5.43 10.57
CA VAL A 322 12.56 -6.41 9.58
C VAL A 322 13.67 -6.58 8.55
N ASP A 323 13.94 -7.83 8.18
CA ASP A 323 14.80 -8.20 7.07
C ASP A 323 14.13 -9.30 6.23
N TYR A 324 14.59 -9.49 5.00
CA TYR A 324 13.98 -10.39 4.03
C TYR A 324 14.86 -11.60 3.71
N VAL A 325 14.22 -12.73 3.45
CA VAL A 325 14.88 -13.97 3.02
C VAL A 325 14.30 -14.48 1.71
N ASP A 326 15.10 -15.21 0.95
CA ASP A 326 14.62 -15.90 -0.25
C ASP A 326 13.62 -17.03 0.15
N PRO A 327 12.39 -17.01 -0.39
CA PRO A 327 11.39 -18.06 -0.14
C PRO A 327 11.84 -19.46 -0.63
N LYS A 328 12.82 -19.57 -1.54
CA LYS A 328 13.23 -20.87 -2.11
C LYS A 328 13.69 -21.85 -1.03
N GLY A 329 12.96 -22.95 -0.82
CA GLY A 329 13.30 -24.00 0.15
C GLY A 329 12.80 -23.76 1.59
N THR A 330 11.81 -22.87 1.79
CA THR A 330 11.12 -22.68 3.09
C THR A 330 9.92 -23.62 3.29
N THR A 331 9.38 -24.22 2.22
CA THR A 331 8.04 -24.83 2.23
C THR A 331 7.98 -26.32 1.87
N ASN A 332 9.07 -26.93 1.38
CA ASN A 332 9.21 -28.36 1.06
C ASN A 332 10.69 -28.72 0.85
N SER A 333 11.37 -29.20 1.89
CA SER A 333 12.74 -29.74 1.84
C SER A 333 12.87 -30.89 2.84
N GLU A 334 13.87 -31.77 2.72
CA GLU A 334 14.11 -32.82 3.73
C GLU A 334 14.25 -32.25 5.14
N GLY A 335 14.96 -31.11 5.27
CA GLY A 335 15.09 -30.41 6.54
C GLY A 335 13.76 -29.91 7.12
N HIS A 336 12.73 -29.68 6.29
CA HIS A 336 11.40 -29.28 6.76
C HIS A 336 10.73 -30.41 7.54
N ASN A 337 10.77 -31.64 7.02
CA ASN A 337 10.24 -32.83 7.70
C ASN A 337 11.02 -33.16 8.98
N GLU A 338 12.34 -33.00 8.95
CA GLU A 338 13.20 -33.20 10.12
C GLU A 338 12.88 -32.21 11.25
N ILE A 339 12.66 -30.93 10.91
CA ILE A 339 12.29 -29.89 11.88
C ILE A 339 10.92 -30.19 12.50
N MET A 340 9.94 -30.60 11.69
CA MET A 340 8.62 -30.99 12.18
C MET A 340 8.73 -32.13 13.20
N LYS A 341 9.52 -33.17 12.90
CA LYS A 341 9.76 -34.29 13.82
C LYS A 341 10.50 -33.85 15.09
N ARG A 342 11.57 -33.07 14.93
CA ARG A 342 12.45 -32.65 16.04
C ARG A 342 11.73 -31.78 17.06
N TYR A 343 10.87 -30.87 16.61
CA TYR A 343 10.21 -29.90 17.48
C TYR A 343 8.72 -30.15 17.69
N GLY A 344 8.15 -31.19 17.05
CA GLY A 344 6.73 -31.51 17.16
C GLY A 344 5.82 -30.42 16.61
N VAL A 345 6.28 -29.66 15.61
CA VAL A 345 5.57 -28.49 15.07
C VAL A 345 4.86 -28.80 13.75
N ASP A 346 3.78 -28.05 13.48
CA ASP A 346 3.08 -28.14 12.19
C ASP A 346 3.92 -27.56 11.03
N ARG A 347 3.51 -27.87 9.81
CA ARG A 347 4.21 -27.48 8.58
C ARG A 347 4.44 -25.97 8.45
N HIS A 348 3.48 -25.13 8.83
CA HIS A 348 3.59 -23.68 8.70
C HIS A 348 4.52 -23.10 9.77
N THR A 349 4.48 -23.67 10.96
CA THR A 349 5.42 -23.33 12.03
C THR A 349 6.85 -23.75 11.68
N ALA A 350 7.05 -24.92 11.04
CA ALA A 350 8.34 -25.32 10.50
C ALA A 350 8.83 -24.36 9.40
N SER A 351 7.95 -23.88 8.53
CA SER A 351 8.28 -22.86 7.53
C SER A 351 8.70 -21.52 8.17
N ALA A 352 7.96 -21.05 9.19
CA ALA A 352 8.31 -19.86 9.95
C ALA A 352 9.69 -20.00 10.63
N TYR A 353 9.99 -21.17 11.20
CA TYR A 353 11.29 -21.46 11.77
C TYR A 353 12.40 -21.42 10.71
N LEU A 354 12.23 -22.06 9.55
CA LEU A 354 13.19 -22.03 8.45
C LEU A 354 13.48 -20.61 7.94
N ILE A 355 12.46 -19.75 7.90
CA ILE A 355 12.61 -18.32 7.58
C ILE A 355 13.53 -17.64 8.60
N ALA A 356 13.31 -17.88 9.91
CA ALA A 356 14.17 -17.35 10.97
C ALA A 356 15.62 -17.83 10.82
N MET A 357 15.81 -19.13 10.60
CA MET A 357 17.12 -19.77 10.41
C MET A 357 17.92 -19.13 9.29
N LYS A 358 17.30 -18.98 8.12
CA LYS A 358 17.93 -18.38 6.94
C LYS A 358 18.29 -16.93 7.19
N GLY A 359 17.38 -16.19 7.83
CA GLY A 359 17.59 -14.81 8.21
C GLY A 359 18.80 -14.62 9.10
N ILE A 360 18.91 -15.41 10.17
CA ILE A 360 20.06 -15.37 11.09
C ILE A 360 21.37 -15.69 10.37
N LYS A 361 21.39 -16.74 9.54
CA LYS A 361 22.59 -17.12 8.76
C LYS A 361 23.05 -15.96 7.86
N ARG A 362 22.12 -15.37 7.11
CA ARG A 362 22.40 -14.23 6.23
C ARG A 362 22.90 -13.02 7.02
N HIS A 363 22.21 -12.67 8.11
CA HIS A 363 22.58 -11.53 8.96
C HIS A 363 23.98 -11.71 9.58
N ALA A 364 24.31 -12.92 10.03
CA ALA A 364 25.64 -13.22 10.58
C ALA A 364 26.74 -13.15 9.51
N MET A 365 26.48 -13.61 8.28
CA MET A 365 27.42 -13.49 7.16
C MET A 365 27.68 -12.03 6.79
N ILE A 366 26.63 -11.21 6.70
CA ILE A 366 26.75 -9.78 6.39
C ILE A 366 27.59 -9.08 7.45
N GLN A 367 27.30 -9.30 8.74
CA GLN A 367 28.06 -8.69 9.83
C GLN A 367 29.56 -8.98 9.74
N LYS A 368 29.94 -10.24 9.45
CA LYS A 368 31.34 -10.66 9.27
C LYS A 368 32.05 -10.04 8.07
N ALA A 369 31.33 -9.63 7.03
CA ALA A 369 31.91 -9.01 5.84
C ALA A 369 32.09 -7.50 5.99
N THR A 370 31.40 -6.89 6.95
CA THR A 370 31.44 -5.44 7.23
C THR A 370 32.32 -5.05 8.41
N THR A 371 32.86 -6.05 9.12
CA THR A 371 33.90 -5.94 10.16
C THR A 371 35.20 -6.46 9.61
#